data_AF-A0A4Y2G5B6-F1
#
_entry.id   AF-A0A4Y2G5B6-F1
#
_cell.length_a   1.000
_cell.length_b   1.000
_cell.length_c   1.000
_cell.angle_alpha   90.00
_cell.angle_beta   90.00
_cell.angle_gamma   90.00
#
_symmetry.space_group_name_H-M   'P 1'
#
loop_
_entity.id
_entity.type
_entity.pdbx_description
1 polymer ?
#
loop_
_entity_poly.entity_id
_entity_poly.type
_entity_poly.pdbx_seq_one_letter_code
_entity_poly.pdbx_strand_id
1 'polypeptide(L)'
;MPLSYISDNVPPQPGIYELKVVGNKMTNYVEGCSNLRQKLTLYRLKQNSGKKDVDQIIKKNYSNILVRFEQLSSVAEVKREERIRVTALVGSYLLPTMILSS
;
A
#
# COMPACT_ATOMS: atom_id res chain seq x y z
N MET A 1 8.76 -6.23 0.09
CA MET A 1 8.74 -7.68 0.40
C MET A 1 7.51 -8.33 -0.24
N PRO A 2 7.49 -9.61 -0.62
CA PRO A 2 6.27 -10.28 -1.08
C PRO A 2 5.15 -10.28 -0.02
N LEU A 3 3.88 -10.17 -0.44
CA LEU A 3 2.73 -10.20 0.49
C LEU A 3 2.62 -11.51 1.28
N SER A 4 3.01 -12.62 0.66
CA SER A 4 3.05 -13.93 1.32
C SER A 4 4.05 -14.00 2.48
N TYR A 5 5.03 -13.09 2.55
CA TYR A 5 6.08 -13.07 3.56
C TYR A 5 5.75 -12.17 4.76
N ILE A 6 4.57 -11.54 4.77
CA ILE A 6 4.09 -10.85 5.96
C ILE A 6 4.08 -11.84 7.12
N SER A 7 4.67 -11.45 8.24
CA SER A 7 4.79 -12.26 9.45
C SER A 7 4.40 -11.45 10.68
N ASP A 8 4.44 -12.08 11.85
CA ASP A 8 4.10 -11.44 13.12
C ASP A 8 5.12 -10.35 13.53
N ASN A 9 6.21 -10.21 12.78
CA ASN A 9 7.20 -9.13 12.96
C ASN A 9 6.70 -7.77 12.47
N VAL A 10 5.55 -7.71 11.78
CA VAL A 10 4.95 -6.43 11.41
C VAL A 10 4.53 -5.68 12.70
N PRO A 11 4.87 -4.39 12.84
CA PRO A 11 4.47 -3.58 13.99
C PRO A 11 2.93 -3.50 14.12
N PRO A 12 2.36 -3.67 15.33
CA PRO A 12 0.92 -3.47 15.56
C PRO A 12 0.53 -1.98 15.66
N GLN A 13 1.44 -1.05 15.36
CA GLN A 13 1.21 0.39 15.42
C GLN A 13 0.46 0.92 14.19
N PRO A 14 -0.08 2.15 14.27
CA PRO A 14 -0.53 2.88 13.11
C PRO A 14 0.58 3.01 12.06
N GLY A 15 0.19 3.07 10.80
CA GLY A 15 1.16 3.25 9.74
C GLY A 15 0.52 3.32 8.37
N ILE A 16 1.37 3.51 7.38
CA ILE A 16 1.01 3.55 5.97
C ILE A 16 1.61 2.34 5.27
N TYR A 17 0.86 1.76 4.35
CA TYR A 17 1.34 0.64 3.54
C TYR A 17 1.08 0.88 2.07
N GLU A 18 1.92 0.26 1.25
CA GLU A 18 1.89 0.33 -0.19
C GLU A 18 1.84 -1.10 -0.75
N LEU A 19 0.88 -1.37 -1.62
CA LEU A 19 0.77 -2.62 -2.37
C LEU A 19 1.08 -2.33 -3.84
N LYS A 20 2.05 -3.07 -4.39
CA LYS A 20 2.45 -2.96 -5.79
C LYS A 20 2.31 -4.31 -6.48
N VAL A 21 1.57 -4.35 -7.59
CA VAL A 21 1.53 -5.53 -8.45
C VAL A 21 2.73 -5.52 -9.38
N VAL A 22 3.60 -6.53 -9.26
CA VAL A 22 4.77 -6.73 -10.14
C VAL A 22 4.30 -6.90 -11.58
N GLY A 23 4.97 -6.21 -12.50
CA GLY A 23 4.61 -6.19 -13.92
C GLY A 23 3.52 -5.17 -14.28
N ASN A 24 2.85 -4.54 -13.31
CA ASN A 24 1.90 -3.46 -13.58
C ASN A 24 2.46 -2.11 -13.10
N LYS A 25 2.75 -1.22 -14.04
CA LYS A 25 3.33 0.11 -13.75
C LYS A 25 2.34 1.04 -13.02
N MET A 26 1.04 0.78 -13.10
CA MET A 26 -0.01 1.68 -12.57
C MET A 26 -0.67 1.19 -11.27
N THR A 27 -0.43 -0.05 -10.83
CA THR A 27 -1.13 -0.59 -9.64
C THR A 27 -0.29 -0.42 -8.39
N ASN A 28 -0.09 0.83 -7.98
CA ASN A 28 0.38 1.18 -6.65
C ASN A 28 -0.83 1.61 -5.83
N TYR A 29 -1.18 0.81 -4.83
CA TYR A 29 -2.20 1.13 -3.84
C TYR A 29 -1.52 1.61 -2.58
N VAL A 30 -1.97 2.74 -2.02
CA VAL A 30 -1.44 3.29 -0.78
C VAL A 30 -2.61 3.60 0.14
N GLU A 31 -2.51 3.15 1.38
CA GLU A 31 -3.53 3.45 2.39
C GLU A 31 -2.90 3.51 3.79
N GLY A 32 -3.47 4.37 4.61
CA GLY A 32 -3.22 4.42 6.04
C GLY A 32 -4.05 3.39 6.83
N CYS A 33 -3.53 2.92 7.95
CA CYS A 33 -4.28 2.09 8.89
C CYS A 33 -3.89 2.36 10.35
N SER A 34 -4.77 2.02 11.28
CA SER A 34 -4.52 2.13 12.72
C SER A 34 -3.70 0.96 13.27
N ASN A 35 -3.59 -0.14 12.54
CA ASN A 35 -2.84 -1.34 12.93
C ASN A 35 -2.29 -2.05 11.69
N LEU A 36 -0.99 -1.85 11.43
CA LEU A 36 -0.30 -2.44 10.27
C LEU A 36 -0.35 -3.96 10.31
N ARG A 37 -0.05 -4.58 11.45
CA ARG A 37 -0.05 -6.04 11.59
C ARG A 37 -1.39 -6.65 11.22
N GLN A 38 -2.48 -6.16 11.81
CA GLN A 38 -3.82 -6.67 11.56
C GLN A 38 -4.18 -6.55 10.08
N LYS A 39 -4.00 -5.36 9.49
CA LYS A 39 -4.38 -5.07 8.11
C LYS A 39 -3.60 -5.94 7.11
N LEU A 40 -2.28 -6.00 7.25
CA LEU A 40 -1.43 -6.82 6.35
C LEU A 40 -1.64 -8.32 6.55
N THR A 41 -2.00 -8.75 7.76
CA THR A 41 -2.35 -10.16 8.03
C THR A 41 -3.65 -10.56 7.32
N LEU A 42 -4.68 -9.71 7.34
CA LEU A 42 -5.92 -9.95 6.59
C LEU A 42 -5.63 -10.16 5.10
N TYR A 43 -4.78 -9.32 4.52
CA TYR A 43 -4.35 -9.44 3.13
C TYR A 43 -3.56 -10.71 2.85
N ARG A 44 -2.61 -11.06 3.71
CA ARG A 44 -1.85 -12.31 3.61
C ARG A 44 -2.78 -13.53 3.61
N LEU A 45 -3.79 -13.51 4.48
CA LEU A 45 -4.77 -14.59 4.63
C LEU A 45 -5.89 -14.55 3.57
N LYS A 46 -5.87 -13.57 2.65
CA LYS A 46 -6.94 -13.34 1.65
C LYS A 46 -8.32 -13.18 2.29
N GLN A 47 -8.37 -12.67 3.51
CA GLN A 47 -9.60 -12.36 4.23
C GLN A 47 -10.10 -10.96 3.85
N ASN A 48 -11.37 -10.70 4.14
CA ASN A 48 -12.00 -9.41 3.88
C ASN A 48 -11.34 -8.32 4.74
N SER A 49 -10.83 -7.29 4.08
CA SER A 49 -10.16 -6.16 4.76
C SER A 49 -11.06 -4.94 4.94
N GLY A 50 -12.32 -5.02 4.50
CA GLY A 50 -13.25 -3.92 4.35
C GLY A 50 -13.08 -3.13 3.04
N LYS A 51 -12.23 -3.61 2.11
CA LYS A 51 -11.92 -2.93 0.83
C LYS A 51 -12.07 -3.90 -0.34
N LYS A 52 -13.31 -4.00 -0.84
CA LYS A 52 -13.70 -4.97 -1.88
C LYS A 52 -12.78 -4.98 -3.11
N ASP A 53 -12.36 -3.80 -3.59
CA ASP A 53 -11.53 -3.71 -4.79
C ASP A 53 -10.09 -4.13 -4.53
N VAL A 54 -9.55 -3.76 -3.37
CA VAL A 54 -8.21 -4.18 -2.94
C VAL A 54 -8.16 -5.68 -2.70
N ASP A 55 -9.19 -6.23 -2.04
CA ASP A 55 -9.32 -7.66 -1.78
C ASP A 55 -9.39 -8.45 -3.11
N GLN A 56 -10.08 -7.92 -4.14
CA GLN A 56 -10.09 -8.51 -5.48
C GLN A 56 -8.73 -8.47 -6.16
N ILE A 57 -8.01 -7.34 -6.09
CA ILE A 57 -6.66 -7.21 -6.66
C ILE A 57 -5.72 -8.21 -6.01
N ILE A 58 -5.77 -8.34 -4.68
CA ILE A 58 -4.97 -9.30 -3.91
C ILE A 58 -5.32 -10.73 -4.30
N LYS A 59 -6.60 -11.07 -4.40
CA LYS A 59 -7.03 -12.41 -4.80
C LYS A 59 -6.51 -12.80 -6.18
N LYS A 60 -6.52 -11.87 -7.15
CA LYS A 60 -6.08 -12.11 -8.53
C LYS A 60 -4.55 -12.15 -8.69
N ASN A 61 -3.82 -11.37 -7.88
CA ASN A 61 -2.39 -11.12 -8.09
C ASN A 61 -1.51 -11.54 -6.91
N TYR A 62 -2.02 -12.35 -5.98
CA TYR A 62 -1.39 -12.62 -4.68
C TYR A 62 0.12 -12.91 -4.73
N SER A 63 0.57 -13.78 -5.66
CA SER A 63 1.98 -14.16 -5.80
C SER A 63 2.88 -13.02 -6.31
N ASN A 64 2.28 -12.00 -6.91
CA ASN A 64 2.95 -10.91 -7.61
C ASN A 64 2.79 -9.59 -6.86
N ILE A 65 2.33 -9.59 -5.61
CA ILE A 65 2.19 -8.37 -4.82
C ILE A 65 3.41 -8.17 -3.94
N LEU A 66 4.02 -7.00 -4.07
CA LEU A 66 5.01 -6.48 -3.16
C LEU A 66 4.34 -5.51 -2.19
N VAL A 67 4.70 -5.64 -0.92
CA VAL A 67 4.31 -4.78 0.18
C VAL A 67 5.51 -3.95 0.62
N ARG A 68 5.27 -2.67 0.88
CA ARG A 68 6.11 -1.80 1.69
C ARG A 68 5.23 -1.19 2.78
N PHE A 69 5.79 -0.91 3.94
CA PHE A 69 5.06 -0.24 5.01
C PHE A 69 6.00 0.62 5.84
N GLU A 70 5.41 1.60 6.51
CA GLU A 70 6.10 2.49 7.43
C GLU A 70 5.23 2.70 8.66
N GLN A 71 5.82 2.48 9.82
CA GLN A 71 5.20 2.74 11.11
C GLN A 71 5.20 4.25 11.38
N LEU A 72 4.08 4.75 11.89
CA LEU A 72 3.92 6.15 12.29
C LEU A 72 3.47 6.23 13.75
N SER A 73 3.68 7.39 14.38
CA SER A 73 3.49 7.54 15.82
C SER A 73 2.01 7.74 16.18
N SER A 74 1.18 8.17 15.23
CA SER A 74 -0.25 8.39 15.46
C SER A 74 -1.12 8.23 14.22
N VAL A 75 -2.42 8.02 14.43
CA VAL A 75 -3.43 8.01 13.35
C VAL A 75 -3.51 9.37 12.63
N ALA A 76 -3.20 10.47 13.33
CA ALA A 76 -3.19 11.80 12.74
C ALA A 76 -2.04 11.96 11.72
N GLU A 77 -0.86 11.45 12.06
CA GLU A 77 0.28 11.39 11.14
C GLU A 77 -0.02 10.49 9.95
N VAL A 78 -0.62 9.31 10.18
CA VAL A 78 -1.05 8.40 9.11
C VAL A 78 -1.92 9.12 8.09
N LYS A 79 -2.93 9.87 8.53
CA LYS A 79 -3.83 10.62 7.63
C LYS A 79 -3.10 11.72 6.86
N ARG A 80 -2.10 12.36 7.46
CA ARG A 80 -1.30 13.40 6.80
C ARG A 80 -0.43 12.78 5.73
N GLU A 81 0.29 11.72 6.08
CA GLU A 81 1.21 11.01 5.19
C GLU A 81 0.48 10.34 4.04
N GLU A 82 -0.68 9.73 4.30
CA GLU A 82 -1.54 9.15 3.28
C GLU A 82 -1.94 10.18 2.21
N ARG A 83 -2.36 11.38 2.63
CA ARG A 83 -2.68 12.46 1.68
C ARG A 83 -1.47 12.82 0.83
N ILE A 84 -0.31 12.99 1.44
CA ILE A 84 0.94 13.35 0.73
C ILE A 84 1.27 12.28 -0.33
N ARG A 85 1.25 11.00 0.04
CA ARG A 85 1.61 9.91 -0.90
C ARG A 85 0.56 9.70 -1.98
N VAL A 86 -0.72 9.79 -1.65
CA VAL A 86 -1.79 9.70 -2.66
C VAL A 86 -1.71 10.87 -3.63
N THR A 87 -1.48 12.10 -3.15
CA THR A 87 -1.27 13.26 -4.03
C THR A 87 -0.03 13.09 -4.90
N ALA A 88 1.09 12.61 -4.36
CA ALA A 88 2.29 12.34 -5.14
C ALA A 88 2.04 11.28 -6.23
N LEU A 89 1.30 10.22 -5.91
CA LEU A 89 0.92 9.18 -6.88
C LEU A 89 0.03 9.75 -7.98
N VAL A 90 -1.05 10.44 -7.63
CA VAL A 90 -1.96 11.06 -8.61
C VAL A 90 -1.24 12.10 -9.47
N GLY A 91 -0.42 12.96 -8.85
CA GLY A 91 0.40 13.95 -9.56
C GLY A 91 1.40 13.32 -10.52
N SER A 92 2.00 12.18 -10.15
CA SER A 92 2.90 11.41 -11.02
C SER A 92 2.17 10.81 -12.23
N TYR A 93 0.87 10.52 -12.11
CA TYR A 93 0.04 10.08 -13.25
C TYR A 93 -0.46 11.23 -14.12
N LEU A 94 -0.46 12.46 -13.60
CA LEU A 94 -0.90 13.67 -14.31
C LEU A 94 0.24 14.46 -14.96
N LEU A 95 1.50 14.16 -14.65
CA LEU A 95 2.64 14.70 -15.36
C LEU A 95 2.97 13.77 -16.55
N PRO A 96 2.49 14.04 -17.78
CA PRO A 96 3.18 13.49 -18.93
C PRO A 96 4.60 14.03 -18.85
N THR A 97 5.58 13.15 -19.08
CA THR A 97 6.98 13.47 -19.30
C THR A 97 7.16 14.84 -19.97
N MET A 98 7.31 15.90 -19.17
CA MET A 98 8.02 17.09 -19.64
C MET A 98 9.48 16.66 -19.59
N ILE A 99 9.90 16.17 -20.75
CA ILE A 99 11.28 15.93 -21.09
C ILE A 99 12.04 17.22 -20.73
N LEU A 100 12.92 17.11 -19.73
CA LEU A 100 14.08 17.98 -19.64
C LEU A 100 14.89 17.72 -20.91
N SER A 101 14.65 18.54 -21.94
CA SER A 101 15.62 18.76 -23.00
C SER A 101 16.42 19.98 -22.59
N SER A 102 17.69 19.68 -22.28
CA SER A 102 18.91 20.50 -22.18
C SER A 102 18.80 22.01 -22.22
#